data_AF-A0A653D204-F1
#
_entry.id   AF-A0A653D204-F1
#
_cell.length_a   1.000
_cell.length_b   1.000
_cell.length_c   1.000
_cell.angle_alpha   90.00
_cell.angle_beta   90.00
_cell.angle_gamma   90.00
#
_symmetry.space_group_name_H-M   'P 1'
#
loop_
_entity.id
_entity.type
_entity.pdbx_description
1 polymer ?
#
loop_
_entity_poly.entity_id
_entity_poly.type
_entity_poly.pdbx_seq_one_letter_code
_entity_poly.pdbx_strand_id
1 'polypeptide(L)'
;MTGFFPITTYRSFDMGTPEVILNKLKEFNQKCGDGSQRVDDRELEEMVKLAGGLPSDPNAFDTLFKLLDWPDDIIFPVLDVVRLAVKHKKNNEVIVSVNNGIIMEKLKHCTNGSCKVMTNILVSLRTLCNLCLHEPGELLVYNNRFDLFENFTSLSELNKNGQVALATCLLNVTIMTGKQKDELGFSVLAQVLPDILTRLTDPEAQFRLYVAVGTLIKTAQLHEAAVKAKLVENSNFLTTMQLHSFSGQNDLENKRMNCVKQLSALL
;
A
#
# COMPACT_ATOMS: atom_id res chain seq x y z
N MET A 1 -13.49 -1.66 26.89
CA MET A 1 -12.29 -1.72 26.03
C MET A 1 -12.76 -1.55 24.59
N THR A 2 -12.30 -0.51 23.90
CA THR A 2 -12.49 -0.36 22.46
C THR A 2 -11.64 -1.42 21.76
N GLY A 3 -12.27 -2.26 20.92
CA GLY A 3 -11.53 -3.29 20.19
C GLY A 3 -10.66 -2.67 19.08
N PHE A 4 -9.44 -3.17 18.91
CA PHE A 4 -8.53 -2.72 17.84
C PHE A 4 -8.92 -3.25 16.46
N PHE A 5 -9.67 -4.35 16.41
CA PHE A 5 -10.14 -5.05 15.22
C PHE A 5 -11.52 -5.71 15.49
N PRO A 6 -12.32 -6.03 14.46
CA PRO A 6 -12.02 -5.88 13.03
C PRO A 6 -12.11 -4.43 12.56
N ILE A 7 -11.25 -4.07 11.61
CA ILE A 7 -11.39 -2.82 10.85
C ILE A 7 -12.09 -3.15 9.52
N THR A 8 -12.99 -2.28 9.08
CA THR A 8 -13.75 -2.43 7.82
C THR A 8 -13.54 -1.27 6.84
N THR A 9 -12.83 -0.22 7.28
CA THR A 9 -12.56 0.98 6.50
C THR A 9 -11.12 1.00 6.02
N TYR A 10 -10.93 1.30 4.73
CA TYR A 10 -9.61 1.43 4.15
C TYR A 10 -8.83 2.60 4.76
N ARG A 11 -7.51 2.45 4.78
CA ARG A 11 -6.56 3.47 5.24
C ARG A 11 -5.82 4.05 4.03
N SER A 12 -5.69 5.36 4.00
CA SER A 12 -5.07 6.13 2.92
C SER A 12 -3.82 6.88 3.38
N PHE A 13 -3.07 7.38 2.40
CA PHE A 13 -1.97 8.33 2.56
C PHE A 13 -2.33 9.63 1.88
N ASP A 14 -2.66 10.63 2.69
CA ASP A 14 -3.28 11.87 2.23
C ASP A 14 -2.31 13.05 2.12
N MET A 15 -1.16 12.95 2.79
CA MET A 15 -0.18 14.02 2.85
C MET A 15 0.62 14.15 1.55
N GLY A 16 0.73 15.37 1.05
CA GLY A 16 1.54 15.74 -0.11
C GLY A 16 1.23 17.17 -0.53
N THR A 17 2.24 17.89 -1.01
CA THR A 17 2.11 19.27 -1.46
C THR A 17 2.28 19.30 -2.97
N PRO A 18 1.22 19.59 -3.76
CA PRO A 18 1.29 19.60 -5.22
C PRO A 18 2.43 20.45 -5.78
N GLU A 19 2.73 21.59 -5.15
CA GLU A 19 3.81 22.49 -5.54
C GLU A 19 5.19 21.83 -5.40
N VAL A 20 5.41 21.04 -4.34
CA VAL A 20 6.66 20.29 -4.13
C VAL A 20 6.81 19.20 -5.19
N ILE A 21 5.72 18.51 -5.53
CA ILE A 21 5.69 17.48 -6.57
C ILE A 21 6.00 18.12 -7.93
N LEU A 22 5.36 19.26 -8.25
CA LEU A 22 5.58 20.00 -9.49
C LEU A 22 7.03 20.44 -9.65
N ASN A 23 7.64 21.02 -8.59
CA ASN A 23 9.04 21.41 -8.63
C ASN A 23 9.96 20.23 -8.95
N LYS A 24 9.65 19.05 -8.40
CA LYS A 24 10.45 17.85 -8.65
C LYS A 24 10.24 17.28 -10.05
N LEU A 25 9.00 17.32 -10.56
CA LEU A 25 8.69 16.98 -11.96
C LEU A 25 9.47 17.88 -12.91
N LYS A 26 9.48 19.20 -12.70
CA LYS A 26 10.23 20.15 -13.53
C LYS A 26 11.75 19.90 -13.46
N GLU A 27 12.29 19.65 -12.28
CA GLU A 27 13.70 19.30 -12.09
C GLU A 27 14.10 18.05 -12.90
N PHE A 28 13.26 17.01 -12.88
CA PHE A 28 13.55 15.75 -13.55
C PHE A 28 13.27 15.78 -15.06
N ASN A 29 12.23 16.49 -15.47
CA ASN A 29 11.93 16.72 -16.88
C ASN A 29 13.08 17.44 -17.62
N GLN A 30 13.82 18.30 -16.92
CA GLN A 30 15.05 18.93 -17.46
C GLN A 30 16.22 17.95 -17.62
N LYS A 31 16.20 16.82 -16.90
CA LYS A 31 17.25 15.79 -16.89
C LYS A 31 16.95 14.62 -17.83
N CYS A 32 15.80 14.61 -18.52
CA CYS A 32 15.39 13.54 -19.43
C CYS A 32 16.24 13.49 -20.71
N GLY A 33 17.39 12.80 -20.65
CA GLY A 33 18.12 12.25 -21.79
C GLY A 33 18.31 13.18 -22.99
N ASP A 34 17.97 12.67 -24.18
CA ASP A 34 18.06 13.38 -25.46
C ASP A 34 16.91 14.39 -25.72
N GLY A 35 16.04 14.59 -24.73
CA GLY A 35 14.89 15.51 -24.83
C GLY A 35 13.65 14.92 -25.50
N SER A 36 13.68 13.68 -26.02
CA SER A 36 12.53 13.05 -26.70
C SER A 36 11.32 12.81 -25.78
N GLN A 37 11.57 12.63 -24.48
CA GLN A 37 10.55 12.44 -23.44
C GLN A 37 10.19 13.72 -22.69
N ARG A 38 10.74 14.88 -23.11
CA ARG A 38 10.46 16.16 -22.45
C ARG A 38 9.00 16.55 -22.65
N VAL A 39 8.43 17.15 -21.61
CA VAL A 39 7.05 17.65 -21.54
C VAL A 39 7.09 19.17 -21.30
N ASP A 40 6.13 19.92 -21.81
CA ASP A 40 6.06 21.37 -21.56
C ASP A 40 5.75 21.65 -20.07
N ASP A 41 6.28 22.75 -19.53
CA ASP A 41 6.05 23.13 -18.14
C ASP A 41 4.56 23.32 -17.83
N ARG A 42 3.76 23.78 -18.80
CA ARG A 42 2.31 23.92 -18.66
C ARG A 42 1.60 22.58 -18.59
N GLU A 43 2.03 21.60 -19.36
CA GLU A 43 1.49 20.23 -19.32
C GLU A 43 1.77 19.59 -17.95
N LEU A 44 2.97 19.83 -17.37
CA LEU A 44 3.29 19.39 -16.01
C LEU A 44 2.41 20.07 -14.95
N GLU A 45 2.16 21.38 -15.12
CA GLU A 45 1.28 22.15 -14.24
C GLU A 45 -0.17 21.63 -14.28
N GLU A 46 -0.72 21.35 -15.47
CA GLU A 46 -2.05 20.75 -15.61
C GLU A 46 -2.10 19.32 -15.06
N MET A 47 -1.07 18.50 -15.32
CA MET A 47 -0.99 17.13 -14.79
C MET A 47 -1.01 17.11 -13.26
N VAL A 48 -0.29 18.00 -12.58
CA VAL A 48 -0.26 18.04 -11.11
C VAL A 48 -1.62 18.38 -10.51
N LYS A 49 -2.50 19.09 -11.22
CA LYS A 49 -3.86 19.36 -10.75
C LYS A 49 -4.70 18.10 -10.54
N LEU A 50 -4.33 16.98 -11.17
CA LEU A 50 -4.92 15.66 -10.91
C LEU A 50 -4.88 15.29 -9.42
N ALA A 51 -3.89 15.76 -8.67
CA ALA A 51 -3.79 15.54 -7.22
C ALA A 51 -4.94 16.21 -6.44
N GLY A 52 -5.48 17.32 -6.95
CA GLY A 52 -6.55 18.11 -6.34
C GLY A 52 -7.96 17.74 -6.81
N GLY A 53 -8.09 16.98 -7.90
CA GLY A 53 -9.39 16.61 -8.46
C GLY A 53 -9.31 16.42 -9.97
N LEU A 54 -10.46 16.54 -10.65
CA LEU A 54 -10.48 16.52 -12.12
C LEU A 54 -9.73 17.74 -12.67
N PRO A 55 -8.87 17.54 -13.69
CA PRO A 55 -8.14 18.63 -14.31
C PRO A 55 -9.09 19.42 -15.24
N SER A 56 -8.75 20.68 -15.50
CA SER A 56 -9.46 21.47 -16.51
C SER A 56 -9.11 21.03 -17.93
N ASP A 57 -7.88 20.58 -18.14
CA ASP A 57 -7.39 20.05 -19.41
C ASP A 57 -7.47 18.50 -19.41
N PRO A 58 -8.24 17.87 -20.30
CA PRO A 58 -8.31 16.42 -20.40
C PRO A 58 -6.95 15.77 -20.76
N ASN A 59 -6.05 16.49 -21.44
CA ASN A 59 -4.71 16.00 -21.82
C ASN A 59 -3.77 15.78 -20.61
N ALA A 60 -4.19 16.22 -19.41
CA ALA A 60 -3.46 15.96 -18.17
C ALA A 60 -3.27 14.45 -17.91
N PHE A 61 -4.24 13.62 -18.29
CA PHE A 61 -4.10 12.16 -18.19
C PHE A 61 -3.10 11.63 -19.21
N ASP A 62 -3.14 12.11 -20.46
CA ASP A 62 -2.18 11.68 -21.50
C ASP A 62 -0.75 12.00 -21.10
N THR A 63 -0.53 13.19 -20.52
CA THR A 63 0.75 13.58 -19.92
C THR A 63 1.15 12.62 -18.80
N LEU A 64 0.24 12.32 -17.86
CA LEU A 64 0.50 11.37 -16.78
C LEU A 64 0.97 10.01 -17.32
N PHE A 65 0.25 9.46 -18.30
CA PHE A 65 0.57 8.14 -18.86
C PHE A 65 1.86 8.13 -19.67
N LYS A 66 2.15 9.20 -20.42
CA LYS A 66 3.44 9.38 -21.09
C LYS A 66 4.59 9.36 -20.07
N LEU A 67 4.42 10.06 -18.95
CA LEU A 67 5.45 10.16 -17.92
C LEU A 67 5.58 8.89 -17.06
N LEU A 68 4.64 7.94 -17.11
CA LEU A 68 4.78 6.64 -16.46
C LEU A 68 5.87 5.74 -17.07
N ASP A 69 6.39 6.11 -18.24
CA ASP A 69 7.53 5.46 -18.88
C ASP A 69 8.88 6.09 -18.55
N TRP A 70 8.91 7.06 -17.61
CA TRP A 70 10.16 7.56 -17.08
C TRP A 70 10.99 6.46 -16.39
N PRO A 71 12.34 6.56 -16.46
CA PRO A 71 13.23 5.62 -15.80
C PRO A 71 13.06 5.60 -14.27
N ASP A 72 13.45 4.49 -13.65
CA ASP A 72 13.26 4.22 -12.22
C ASP A 72 13.90 5.28 -11.31
N ASP A 73 14.97 5.96 -11.74
CA ASP A 73 15.65 6.98 -10.93
C ASP A 73 14.87 8.30 -10.84
N ILE A 74 13.93 8.55 -11.76
CA ILE A 74 13.18 9.82 -11.84
C ILE A 74 11.65 9.67 -11.85
N ILE A 75 11.11 8.44 -11.87
CA ILE A 75 9.65 8.20 -11.98
C ILE A 75 8.83 8.61 -10.74
N PHE A 76 9.45 8.67 -9.56
CA PHE A 76 8.70 8.82 -8.30
C PHE A 76 7.74 10.02 -8.21
N PRO A 77 8.03 11.22 -8.77
CA PRO A 77 7.11 12.35 -8.69
C PRO A 77 5.83 12.10 -9.49
N VAL A 78 5.93 11.34 -10.60
CA VAL A 78 4.78 10.92 -11.42
C VAL A 78 3.90 9.98 -10.60
N LEU A 79 4.50 8.98 -9.95
CA LEU A 79 3.78 8.09 -9.04
C LEU A 79 3.16 8.86 -7.86
N ASP A 80 3.77 9.95 -7.41
CA ASP A 80 3.24 10.77 -6.32
C ASP A 80 2.00 11.58 -6.74
N VAL A 81 1.93 12.00 -8.01
CA VAL A 81 0.70 12.53 -8.62
C VAL A 81 -0.36 11.44 -8.67
N VAL A 82 -0.04 10.23 -9.16
CA VAL A 82 -0.99 9.11 -9.19
C VAL A 82 -1.55 8.84 -7.79
N ARG A 83 -0.68 8.73 -6.78
CA ARG A 83 -1.05 8.49 -5.38
C ARG A 83 -2.13 9.44 -4.90
N LEU A 84 -1.99 10.74 -5.20
CA LEU A 84 -2.96 11.75 -4.79
C LEU A 84 -4.19 11.76 -5.69
N ALA A 85 -4.02 11.56 -7.00
CA ALA A 85 -5.09 11.58 -7.98
C ALA A 85 -6.12 10.48 -7.75
N VAL A 86 -5.68 9.24 -7.48
CA VAL A 86 -6.58 8.08 -7.29
C VAL A 86 -7.45 8.17 -6.03
N LYS A 87 -7.25 9.18 -5.19
CA LYS A 87 -8.16 9.51 -4.09
C LYS A 87 -9.47 10.13 -4.57
N HIS A 88 -9.49 10.71 -5.76
CA HIS A 88 -10.69 11.30 -6.37
C HIS A 88 -11.37 10.26 -7.25
N LYS A 89 -12.66 9.99 -7.02
CA LYS A 89 -13.39 8.89 -7.66
C LYS A 89 -13.22 8.86 -9.18
N LYS A 90 -13.37 10.02 -9.84
CA LYS A 90 -13.28 10.06 -11.31
C LYS A 90 -11.88 9.82 -11.83
N ASN A 91 -10.86 10.35 -11.15
CA ASN A 91 -9.47 10.11 -11.51
C ASN A 91 -9.10 8.64 -11.27
N ASN A 92 -9.59 8.03 -10.19
CA ASN A 92 -9.43 6.60 -9.94
C ASN A 92 -9.98 5.76 -11.09
N GLU A 93 -11.24 6.00 -11.50
CA GLU A 93 -11.88 5.32 -12.64
C GLU A 93 -11.05 5.42 -13.94
N VAL A 94 -10.56 6.62 -14.27
CA VAL A 94 -9.76 6.85 -15.48
C VAL A 94 -8.40 6.15 -15.36
N ILE A 95 -7.68 6.36 -14.24
CA ILE A 95 -6.32 5.87 -14.06
C ILE A 95 -6.24 4.34 -14.14
N VAL A 96 -7.24 3.63 -13.58
CA VAL A 96 -7.24 2.16 -13.55
C VAL A 96 -7.74 1.52 -14.84
N SER A 97 -8.42 2.28 -15.70
CA SER A 97 -9.01 1.75 -16.95
C SER A 97 -8.09 1.91 -18.15
N VAL A 98 -7.23 2.95 -18.18
CA VAL A 98 -6.31 3.18 -19.30
C VAL A 98 -5.34 2.02 -19.48
N ASN A 99 -5.15 1.62 -20.74
CA ASN A 99 -4.26 0.54 -21.17
C ASN A 99 -4.42 -0.74 -20.34
N ASN A 100 -5.68 -1.12 -20.05
CA ASN A 100 -6.04 -2.28 -19.24
C ASN A 100 -5.38 -2.30 -17.84
N GLY A 101 -5.26 -1.14 -17.21
CA GLY A 101 -4.71 -1.04 -15.86
C GLY A 101 -3.19 -1.04 -15.82
N ILE A 102 -2.53 -0.43 -16.82
CA ILE A 102 -1.06 -0.30 -16.91
C ILE A 102 -0.40 0.23 -15.62
N ILE A 103 -1.13 1.05 -14.85
CA ILE A 103 -0.67 1.53 -13.56
C ILE A 103 -0.30 0.37 -12.61
N MET A 104 -1.04 -0.74 -12.63
CA MET A 104 -0.74 -1.90 -11.79
C MET A 104 0.59 -2.55 -12.17
N GLU A 105 0.92 -2.64 -13.45
CA GLU A 105 2.21 -3.16 -13.90
C GLU A 105 3.37 -2.30 -13.39
N LYS A 106 3.22 -0.97 -13.42
CA LYS A 106 4.21 -0.05 -12.86
C LYS A 106 4.33 -0.19 -11.34
N LEU A 107 3.22 -0.34 -10.63
CA LEU A 107 3.22 -0.55 -9.19
C LEU A 107 3.84 -1.90 -8.80
N LYS A 108 3.57 -2.98 -9.54
CA LYS A 108 4.21 -4.29 -9.36
C LYS A 108 5.72 -4.21 -9.60
N HIS A 109 6.15 -3.54 -10.66
CA HIS A 109 7.58 -3.30 -10.93
C HIS A 109 8.26 -2.57 -9.77
N CYS A 110 7.65 -1.51 -9.25
CA CYS A 110 8.22 -0.73 -8.16
C CYS A 110 8.15 -1.41 -6.79
N THR A 111 7.34 -2.46 -6.63
CA THR A 111 7.15 -3.17 -5.35
C THR A 111 7.72 -4.58 -5.34
N ASN A 112 8.39 -5.00 -6.41
CA ASN A 112 9.14 -6.26 -6.43
C ASN A 112 10.46 -6.13 -5.64
N GLY A 113 11.02 -7.26 -5.20
CA GLY A 113 12.30 -7.29 -4.45
C GLY A 113 13.53 -6.86 -5.24
N SER A 114 13.42 -6.70 -6.56
CA SER A 114 14.50 -6.21 -7.42
C SER A 114 14.61 -4.69 -7.43
N CYS A 115 13.52 -3.96 -7.17
CA CYS A 115 13.53 -2.50 -7.10
C CYS A 115 14.45 -2.03 -5.96
N LYS A 116 15.44 -1.18 -6.29
CA LYS A 116 16.39 -0.63 -5.31
C LYS A 116 16.10 0.82 -4.92
N VAL A 117 15.14 1.46 -5.59
CA VAL A 117 14.79 2.86 -5.35
C VAL A 117 13.72 2.94 -4.26
N MET A 118 14.16 3.15 -3.02
CA MET A 118 13.29 3.19 -1.84
C MET A 118 12.10 4.16 -1.95
N THR A 119 12.28 5.28 -2.65
CA THR A 119 11.22 6.26 -2.89
C THR A 119 10.12 5.70 -3.79
N ASN A 120 10.48 4.94 -4.83
CA ASN A 120 9.50 4.30 -5.72
C ASN A 120 8.71 3.24 -4.97
N ILE A 121 9.37 2.40 -4.18
CA ILE A 121 8.71 1.39 -3.33
C ILE A 121 7.71 2.09 -2.41
N LEU A 122 8.15 3.12 -1.68
CA LEU A 122 7.32 3.84 -0.73
C LEU A 122 6.08 4.47 -1.39
N VAL A 123 6.26 5.22 -2.48
CA VAL A 123 5.14 5.89 -3.16
C VAL A 123 4.20 4.87 -3.81
N SER A 124 4.72 3.75 -4.32
CA SER A 124 3.91 2.70 -4.91
C SER A 124 3.04 1.99 -3.89
N LEU A 125 3.59 1.64 -2.71
CA LEU A 125 2.81 1.09 -1.60
C LEU A 125 1.70 2.07 -1.16
N ARG A 126 2.01 3.37 -1.06
CA ARG A 126 1.00 4.38 -0.73
C ARG A 126 -0.07 4.52 -1.81
N THR A 127 0.30 4.36 -3.08
CA THR A 127 -0.62 4.39 -4.22
C THR A 127 -1.57 3.20 -4.17
N LEU A 128 -1.05 1.99 -3.92
CA LEU A 128 -1.88 0.78 -3.72
C LEU A 128 -2.90 0.97 -2.60
N CYS A 129 -2.51 1.62 -1.49
CA CYS A 129 -3.46 1.94 -0.41
C CYS A 129 -4.58 2.87 -0.87
N ASN A 130 -4.24 3.93 -1.62
CA ASN A 130 -5.21 4.92 -2.07
C ASN A 130 -6.11 4.42 -3.21
N LEU A 131 -5.64 3.46 -4.02
CA LEU A 131 -6.46 2.81 -5.05
C LEU A 131 -7.71 2.16 -4.45
N CYS A 132 -7.59 1.54 -3.26
CA CYS A 132 -8.69 0.89 -2.57
C CYS A 132 -9.81 1.85 -2.12
N LEU A 133 -9.63 3.17 -2.19
CA LEU A 133 -10.66 4.13 -1.75
C LEU A 133 -11.91 4.14 -2.61
N HIS A 134 -11.81 3.67 -3.86
CA HIS A 134 -12.92 3.58 -4.80
C HIS A 134 -12.97 2.20 -5.45
N GLU A 135 -14.18 1.73 -5.74
CA GLU A 135 -14.44 0.38 -6.25
C GLU A 135 -13.59 -0.02 -7.48
N PRO A 136 -13.37 0.84 -8.51
CA PRO A 136 -12.53 0.46 -9.66
C PRO A 136 -11.09 0.13 -9.27
N GLY A 137 -10.46 0.95 -8.43
CA GLY A 137 -9.11 0.71 -7.93
C GLY A 137 -9.04 -0.44 -6.93
N GLU A 138 -10.06 -0.60 -6.07
CA GLU A 138 -10.19 -1.77 -5.21
C GLU A 138 -10.22 -3.06 -6.03
N LEU A 139 -11.02 -3.11 -7.11
CA LEU A 139 -11.09 -4.27 -8.00
C LEU A 139 -9.76 -4.55 -8.70
N LEU A 140 -9.05 -3.51 -9.16
CA LEU A 140 -7.73 -3.67 -9.77
C LEU A 140 -6.72 -4.30 -8.79
N VAL A 141 -6.69 -3.82 -7.54
CA VAL A 141 -5.84 -4.37 -6.48
C VAL A 141 -6.27 -5.81 -6.14
N TYR A 142 -7.57 -6.07 -6.02
CA TYR A 142 -8.09 -7.42 -5.78
C TYR A 142 -7.62 -8.41 -6.85
N ASN A 143 -7.76 -8.06 -8.13
CA ASN A 143 -7.41 -8.94 -9.24
C ASN A 143 -5.91 -9.26 -9.32
N ASN A 144 -5.05 -8.43 -8.73
CA ASN A 144 -3.59 -8.61 -8.73
C ASN A 144 -3.03 -9.00 -7.35
N ARG A 145 -3.88 -9.31 -6.35
CA ARG A 145 -3.47 -9.45 -4.95
C ARG A 145 -2.42 -10.53 -4.69
N PHE A 146 -2.43 -11.64 -5.43
CA PHE A 146 -1.46 -12.71 -5.24
C PHE A 146 -0.05 -12.32 -5.72
N ASP A 147 0.06 -11.67 -6.89
CA ASP A 147 1.31 -11.07 -7.37
C ASP A 147 1.83 -10.03 -6.35
N LEU A 148 0.92 -9.22 -5.80
CA LEU A 148 1.27 -8.25 -4.77
C LEU A 148 1.76 -8.91 -3.48
N PHE A 149 1.19 -10.04 -3.06
CA PHE A 149 1.70 -10.79 -1.91
C PHE A 149 3.12 -11.33 -2.15
N GLU A 150 3.38 -11.90 -3.33
CA GLU A 150 4.72 -12.35 -3.71
C GLU A 150 5.72 -11.18 -3.66
N ASN A 151 5.37 -10.06 -4.29
CA ASN A 151 6.16 -8.84 -4.25
C ASN A 151 6.42 -8.37 -2.82
N PHE A 152 5.39 -8.25 -1.99
CA PHE A 152 5.49 -7.79 -0.60
C PHE A 152 6.40 -8.70 0.24
N THR A 153 6.31 -10.02 0.06
CA THR A 153 7.19 -10.94 0.78
C THR A 153 8.65 -10.84 0.33
N SER A 154 8.89 -10.52 -0.95
CA SER A 154 10.23 -10.37 -1.53
C SER A 154 10.94 -9.05 -1.22
N LEU A 155 10.24 -8.06 -0.66
CA LEU A 155 10.84 -6.76 -0.32
C LEU A 155 11.96 -6.91 0.71
N SER A 156 13.09 -6.26 0.43
CA SER A 156 14.21 -6.13 1.37
C SER A 156 13.85 -5.20 2.54
N GLU A 157 14.76 -5.03 3.49
CA GLU A 157 14.55 -4.17 4.65
C GLU A 157 14.06 -2.77 4.26
N LEU A 158 12.88 -2.41 4.77
CA LEU A 158 12.26 -1.11 4.56
C LEU A 158 12.58 -0.17 5.73
N ASN A 159 12.76 1.11 5.44
CA ASN A 159 12.77 2.14 6.48
C ASN A 159 11.38 2.25 7.15
N LYS A 160 11.28 2.98 8.27
CA LYS A 160 10.03 3.15 9.03
C LYS A 160 8.82 3.53 8.16
N ASN A 161 9.01 4.43 7.18
CA ASN A 161 7.92 4.89 6.31
C ASN A 161 7.46 3.79 5.35
N GLY A 162 8.40 3.01 4.81
CA GLY A 162 8.11 1.86 3.96
C GLY A 162 7.42 0.75 4.74
N GLN A 163 7.87 0.44 5.96
CA GLN A 163 7.22 -0.53 6.84
C GLN A 163 5.77 -0.16 7.13
N VAL A 164 5.51 1.11 7.49
CA VAL A 164 4.14 1.60 7.72
C VAL A 164 3.29 1.52 6.44
N ALA A 165 3.84 1.86 5.28
CA ALA A 165 3.13 1.76 4.00
C ALA A 165 2.78 0.30 3.65
N LEU A 166 3.72 -0.63 3.81
CA LEU A 166 3.52 -2.06 3.57
C LEU A 166 2.47 -2.63 4.53
N ALA A 167 2.58 -2.36 5.83
CA ALA A 167 1.60 -2.79 6.83
C ALA A 167 0.20 -2.26 6.54
N THR A 168 0.10 -1.05 5.98
CA THR A 168 -1.17 -0.45 5.56
C THR A 168 -1.74 -1.12 4.32
N CYS A 169 -0.91 -1.46 3.33
CA CYS A 169 -1.32 -2.24 2.15
C CYS A 169 -1.93 -3.57 2.58
N LEU A 170 -1.21 -4.31 3.44
CA LEU A 170 -1.66 -5.61 3.94
C LEU A 170 -2.95 -5.51 4.75
N LEU A 171 -3.11 -4.47 5.59
CA LEU A 171 -4.38 -4.21 6.28
C LEU A 171 -5.52 -3.97 5.27
N ASN A 172 -5.32 -3.13 4.26
CA ASN A 172 -6.34 -2.88 3.23
C ASN A 172 -6.68 -4.14 2.45
N VAL A 173 -5.68 -4.96 2.08
CA VAL A 173 -5.94 -6.23 1.38
C VAL A 173 -6.67 -7.23 2.29
N THR A 174 -6.40 -7.25 3.59
CA THR A 174 -7.20 -8.05 4.55
C THR A 174 -8.66 -7.61 4.61
N ILE A 175 -8.91 -6.30 4.65
CA ILE A 175 -10.28 -5.75 4.62
C ILE A 175 -11.00 -6.18 3.34
N MET A 176 -10.32 -6.03 2.20
CA MET A 176 -10.83 -6.41 0.89
C MET A 176 -11.12 -7.91 0.78
N THR A 177 -10.22 -8.75 1.29
CA THR A 177 -10.40 -10.22 1.36
C THR A 177 -11.66 -10.58 2.16
N GLY A 178 -11.86 -9.90 3.31
CA GLY A 178 -13.07 -10.04 4.12
C GLY A 178 -14.35 -9.65 3.37
N LYS A 179 -14.34 -8.52 2.66
CA LYS A 179 -15.49 -8.06 1.86
C LYS A 179 -15.84 -9.05 0.74
N GLN A 180 -14.84 -9.58 0.05
CA GLN A 180 -15.01 -10.51 -1.07
C GLN A 180 -15.25 -11.96 -0.62
N LYS A 181 -15.17 -12.24 0.69
CA LYS A 181 -15.24 -13.61 1.25
C LYS A 181 -14.27 -14.56 0.54
N ASP A 182 -13.06 -14.08 0.28
CA ASP A 182 -12.05 -14.79 -0.50
C ASP A 182 -11.33 -15.84 0.35
N GLU A 183 -11.77 -17.09 0.25
CA GLU A 183 -11.23 -18.24 0.98
C GLU A 183 -9.71 -18.43 0.75
N LEU A 184 -9.27 -18.35 -0.51
CA LEU A 184 -7.86 -18.51 -0.83
C LEU A 184 -7.06 -17.34 -0.27
N GLY A 185 -7.59 -16.12 -0.40
CA GLY A 185 -7.01 -14.91 0.20
C GLY A 185 -6.83 -15.03 1.72
N PHE A 186 -7.81 -15.59 2.44
CA PHE A 186 -7.69 -15.83 3.88
C PHE A 186 -6.51 -16.76 4.21
N SER A 187 -6.38 -17.88 3.48
CA SER A 187 -5.31 -18.87 3.68
C SER A 187 -3.92 -18.31 3.35
N VAL A 188 -3.81 -17.47 2.32
CA VAL A 188 -2.54 -16.85 1.93
C VAL A 188 -2.15 -15.73 2.92
N LEU A 189 -3.09 -14.86 3.31
CA LEU A 189 -2.82 -13.82 4.31
C LEU A 189 -2.44 -14.40 5.67
N ALA A 190 -2.98 -15.55 6.06
CA ALA A 190 -2.58 -16.24 7.29
C ALA A 190 -1.11 -16.70 7.29
N GLN A 191 -0.45 -16.76 6.12
CA GLN A 191 1.00 -17.01 6.00
C GLN A 191 1.79 -15.71 5.87
N VAL A 192 1.31 -14.81 5.00
CA VAL A 192 2.00 -13.56 4.65
C VAL A 192 2.09 -12.61 5.85
N LEU A 193 1.02 -12.46 6.63
CA LEU A 193 1.00 -11.52 7.76
C LEU A 193 2.00 -11.92 8.86
N PRO A 194 2.05 -13.18 9.35
CA PRO A 194 3.09 -13.62 10.27
C PRO A 194 4.52 -13.43 9.75
N ASP A 195 4.78 -13.83 8.50
CA ASP A 195 6.13 -13.71 7.91
C ASP A 195 6.62 -12.26 7.92
N ILE A 196 5.83 -11.34 7.39
CA ILE A 196 6.21 -9.94 7.29
C ILE A 196 6.32 -9.31 8.69
N LEU A 197 5.40 -9.64 9.61
CA LEU A 197 5.42 -9.08 10.97
C LEU A 197 6.74 -9.39 11.71
N THR A 198 7.30 -10.59 11.54
CA THR A 198 8.55 -10.99 12.20
C THR A 198 9.77 -10.19 11.72
N ARG A 199 9.66 -9.53 10.56
CA ARG A 199 10.72 -8.69 9.96
C ARG A 199 10.55 -7.20 10.25
N LEU A 200 9.41 -6.77 10.79
CA LEU A 200 9.16 -5.35 11.07
C LEU A 200 9.82 -4.92 12.37
N THR A 201 10.32 -3.69 12.39
CA THR A 201 10.96 -3.06 13.56
C THR A 201 10.22 -1.81 14.04
N ASP A 202 9.43 -1.17 13.17
CA ASP A 202 8.64 0.01 13.52
C ASP A 202 7.36 -0.38 14.31
N PRO A 203 7.16 0.16 15.53
CA PRO A 203 6.00 -0.22 16.35
C PRO A 203 4.63 0.14 15.75
N GLU A 204 4.51 1.18 14.92
CA GLU A 204 3.25 1.54 14.25
C GLU A 204 2.95 0.56 13.12
N ALA A 205 3.96 0.16 12.36
CA ALA A 205 3.84 -0.86 11.32
C ALA A 205 3.46 -2.23 11.92
N GLN A 206 4.13 -2.63 13.01
CA GLN A 206 3.78 -3.84 13.76
C GLN A 206 2.34 -3.78 14.30
N PHE A 207 1.94 -2.65 14.90
CA PHE A 207 0.56 -2.45 15.37
C PHE A 207 -0.45 -2.62 14.22
N ARG A 208 -0.22 -2.00 13.06
CA ARG A 208 -1.11 -2.13 11.89
C ARG A 208 -1.23 -3.56 11.39
N LEU A 209 -0.13 -4.33 11.38
CA LEU A 209 -0.17 -5.74 11.02
C LEU A 209 -0.88 -6.61 12.05
N TYR A 210 -0.73 -6.35 13.36
CA TYR A 210 -1.54 -7.05 14.36
C TYR A 210 -3.04 -6.75 14.22
N VAL A 211 -3.39 -5.50 13.89
CA VAL A 211 -4.77 -5.13 13.53
C VAL A 211 -5.23 -5.90 12.29
N ALA A 212 -4.36 -6.07 11.28
CA ALA A 212 -4.66 -6.88 10.10
C ALA A 212 -4.89 -8.34 10.46
N VAL A 213 -4.04 -8.96 11.29
CA VAL A 213 -4.23 -10.36 11.75
C VAL A 213 -5.56 -10.52 12.51
N GLY A 214 -5.84 -9.64 13.48
CA GLY A 214 -7.10 -9.70 14.21
C GLY A 214 -8.32 -9.44 13.33
N THR A 215 -8.19 -8.57 12.32
CA THR A 215 -9.23 -8.34 11.31
C THR A 215 -9.44 -9.59 10.47
N LEU A 216 -8.37 -10.24 9.99
CA LEU A 216 -8.41 -11.47 9.20
C LEU A 216 -9.20 -12.58 9.92
N ILE A 217 -8.87 -12.83 11.19
CA ILE A 217 -9.53 -13.87 12.00
C ILE A 217 -11.04 -13.55 12.12
N LYS A 218 -11.38 -12.31 12.45
CA LYS A 218 -12.77 -11.90 12.68
C LYS A 218 -13.61 -11.84 11.41
N THR A 219 -13.01 -11.62 10.24
CA THR A 219 -13.72 -11.57 8.96
C THR A 219 -13.77 -12.91 8.23
N ALA A 220 -12.93 -13.88 8.61
CA ALA A 220 -12.88 -15.21 7.99
C ALA A 220 -14.15 -16.06 8.21
N GLN A 221 -15.01 -15.72 9.17
CA GLN A 221 -16.28 -16.40 9.45
C GLN A 221 -16.12 -17.93 9.51
N LEU A 222 -16.63 -18.66 8.51
CA LEU A 222 -16.56 -20.13 8.43
C LEU A 222 -15.12 -20.67 8.35
N HIS A 223 -14.16 -19.85 7.91
CA HIS A 223 -12.73 -20.22 7.80
C HIS A 223 -11.91 -19.79 9.03
N GLU A 224 -12.53 -19.25 10.09
CA GLU A 224 -11.83 -18.74 11.27
C GLU A 224 -10.88 -19.79 11.88
N ALA A 225 -11.35 -21.04 12.04
CA ALA A 225 -10.54 -22.11 12.63
C ALA A 225 -9.30 -22.44 11.78
N ALA A 226 -9.45 -22.49 10.45
CA ALA A 226 -8.34 -22.75 9.53
C ALA A 226 -7.32 -21.60 9.53
N VAL A 227 -7.80 -20.35 9.55
CA VAL A 227 -6.94 -19.16 9.65
C VAL A 227 -6.14 -19.18 10.95
N LYS A 228 -6.78 -19.46 12.10
CA LYS A 228 -6.09 -19.55 13.39
C LYS A 228 -5.04 -20.67 13.40
N ALA A 229 -5.40 -21.86 12.94
CA ALA A 229 -4.47 -23.00 12.86
C ALA A 229 -3.21 -22.62 12.07
N LYS A 230 -3.38 -21.95 10.93
CA LYS A 230 -2.28 -21.52 10.07
C LYS A 230 -1.42 -20.41 10.67
N LEU A 231 -2.02 -19.48 11.41
CA LEU A 231 -1.27 -18.44 12.13
C LEU A 231 -0.36 -19.02 13.22
N VAL A 232 -0.83 -20.05 13.95
CA VAL A 232 -0.07 -20.66 15.05
C VAL A 232 1.02 -21.65 14.58
N GLU A 233 1.02 -22.05 13.31
CA GLU A 233 2.12 -22.83 12.70
C GLU A 233 3.44 -22.04 12.65
N ASN A 234 3.38 -20.70 12.62
CA ASN A 234 4.56 -19.85 12.58
C ASN A 234 5.10 -19.57 14.00
N SER A 235 6.07 -20.38 14.44
CA SER A 235 6.67 -20.26 15.78
C SER A 235 7.40 -18.93 16.02
N ASN A 236 8.01 -18.35 14.98
CA ASN A 236 8.64 -17.04 15.06
C ASN A 236 7.60 -15.95 15.37
N PHE A 237 6.45 -15.99 14.69
CA PHE A 237 5.34 -15.08 14.95
C PHE A 237 4.81 -15.21 16.37
N LEU A 238 4.63 -16.43 16.89
CA LEU A 238 4.20 -16.65 18.29
C LEU A 238 5.22 -16.07 19.29
N THR A 239 6.51 -16.26 19.02
CA THR A 239 7.59 -15.71 19.86
C THR A 239 7.58 -14.18 19.81
N THR A 240 7.47 -13.59 18.63
CA THR A 240 7.35 -12.13 18.43
C THR A 240 6.11 -11.56 19.13
N MET A 241 4.97 -12.25 19.05
CA MET A 241 3.76 -11.89 19.79
C MET A 241 4.00 -11.89 21.29
N GLN A 242 4.58 -12.96 21.83
CA GLN A 242 4.86 -13.06 23.26
C GLN A 242 5.77 -11.90 23.71
N LEU A 243 6.85 -11.62 22.99
CA LEU A 243 7.74 -10.50 23.28
C LEU A 243 6.98 -9.16 23.26
N HIS A 244 6.22 -8.90 22.20
CA HIS A 244 5.47 -7.65 22.04
C HIS A 244 4.33 -7.48 23.07
N SER A 245 3.85 -8.56 23.68
CA SER A 245 2.84 -8.52 24.73
C SER A 245 3.36 -7.99 26.09
N PHE A 246 4.68 -7.91 26.27
CA PHE A 246 5.32 -7.39 27.48
C PHE A 246 6.21 -6.16 27.23
N SER A 247 6.33 -5.67 25.98
CA SER A 247 7.20 -4.55 25.62
C SER A 247 6.42 -3.28 25.25
N GLY A 248 6.34 -2.34 26.19
CA GLY A 248 5.75 -1.01 25.99
C GLY A 248 6.52 0.07 26.76
N GLN A 249 7.26 0.94 26.06
CA GLN A 249 8.03 2.03 26.68
C GLN A 249 7.49 3.42 26.34
N ASN A 250 6.68 3.52 25.29
CA ASN A 250 6.01 4.74 24.86
C ASN A 250 4.58 4.45 24.40
N ASP A 251 3.80 5.49 24.09
CA ASP A 251 2.39 5.38 23.72
C ASP A 251 2.15 4.43 22.53
N LEU A 252 3.03 4.46 21.53
CA LEU A 252 2.89 3.66 20.33
C LEU A 252 3.16 2.18 20.62
N GLU A 253 4.21 1.88 21.39
CA GLU A 253 4.50 0.53 21.82
C GLU A 253 3.46 -0.02 22.79
N ASN A 254 2.91 0.83 23.65
CA ASN A 254 1.78 0.47 24.53
C ASN A 254 0.53 0.12 23.71
N LYS A 255 0.26 0.89 22.65
CA LYS A 255 -0.83 0.61 21.70
C LYS A 255 -0.61 -0.73 20.99
N ARG A 256 0.60 -1.00 20.49
CA ARG A 256 1.01 -2.32 19.95
C ARG A 256 0.79 -3.43 20.97
N MET A 257 1.35 -3.28 22.17
CA MET A 257 1.26 -4.27 23.26
C MET A 257 -0.19 -4.61 23.59
N ASN A 258 -1.06 -3.61 23.75
CA ASN A 258 -2.47 -3.83 24.05
C ASN A 258 -3.21 -4.54 22.90
N CYS A 259 -2.87 -4.23 21.65
CA CYS A 259 -3.41 -4.94 20.48
C CYS A 259 -2.99 -6.41 20.47
N VAL A 260 -1.73 -6.70 20.79
CA VAL A 260 -1.22 -8.07 20.88
C VAL A 260 -1.91 -8.84 21.99
N LYS A 261 -2.10 -8.25 23.18
CA LYS A 261 -2.84 -8.92 24.27
C LYS A 261 -4.27 -9.27 23.86
N GLN A 262 -4.96 -8.38 23.13
CA GLN A 262 -6.28 -8.68 22.59
C GLN A 262 -6.23 -9.83 21.57
N LEU A 263 -5.20 -9.86 20.72
CA LEU A 263 -5.02 -10.92 19.72
C LEU A 263 -4.67 -12.28 20.34
N SER A 264 -3.81 -12.30 21.37
CA SER A 264 -3.47 -13.52 22.11
C SER A 264 -4.67 -14.15 22.81
N ALA A 265 -5.68 -13.37 23.19
CA ALA A 265 -6.93 -13.90 23.74
C ALA A 265 -7.87 -14.47 22.66
N LEU A 266 -7.58 -14.24 21.38
CA LEU A 266 -8.38 -14.69 20.24
C LEU A 266 -7.81 -15.96 19.59
N LEU A 267 -6.48 -16.14 19.64
CA LEU A 267 -5.74 -17.31 19.18
C LEU A 267 -5.77 -18.41 20.25
#